data_AF-A0A316N9P1-F1
#
_entry.id   AF-A0A316N9P1-F1
#
_cell.length_a   1.000
_cell.length_b   1.000
_cell.length_c   1.000
_cell.angle_alpha   90.00
_cell.angle_beta   90.00
_cell.angle_gamma   90.00
#
_symmetry.space_group_name_H-M   'P 1'
#
loop_
_entity.id
_entity.type
_entity.pdbx_description
1 polymer ?
#
loop_
_entity_poly.entity_id
_entity_poly.type
_entity_poly.pdbx_seq_one_letter_code
_entity_poly.pdbx_strand_id
1 'polypeptide(L)'
;MKKKLLVLTLIGVFSVFLMSGCSVGERTLTCTMEETEEEITTVQTMTSTFQDGKLSKVNVNMEMTLGEIYDGYVESAKSSVDAQFADLVGAEGVSYSSSLNLDERKITVTVDADIATMDENSKILLNIQDADMDETYEESKEYFESNGYTCE
;
A
#
# COMPACT_ATOMS: atom_id res chain seq x y z
N MET A 1 -3.45 -73.17 -5.23
CA MET A 1 -2.27 -73.36 -6.12
C MET A 1 -1.71 -72.00 -6.47
N LYS A 2 -0.38 -71.90 -6.58
CA LYS A 2 0.41 -70.67 -6.69
C LYS A 2 0.23 -69.94 -8.03
N LYS A 3 0.38 -68.61 -8.01
CA LYS A 3 1.25 -67.74 -8.86
C LYS A 3 0.81 -66.28 -8.64
N LYS A 4 1.43 -65.45 -7.79
CA LYS A 4 2.70 -64.70 -7.94
C LYS A 4 2.93 -64.09 -9.33
N LEU A 5 2.72 -62.77 -9.43
CA LEU A 5 3.51 -61.72 -10.10
C LEU A 5 2.95 -60.40 -9.53
N LEU A 6 3.58 -59.59 -8.67
CA LEU A 6 4.89 -58.92 -8.69
C LEU A 6 5.07 -57.92 -9.85
N VAL A 7 4.58 -56.70 -9.63
CA VAL A 7 5.08 -55.38 -10.09
C VAL A 7 4.58 -54.43 -8.98
N LEU A 8 5.31 -53.87 -8.02
CA LEU A 8 6.63 -53.23 -7.97
C LEU A 8 6.75 -52.00 -8.87
N THR A 9 5.99 -50.95 -8.51
CA THR A 9 6.42 -49.54 -8.63
C THR A 9 5.76 -48.77 -7.48
N LEU A 10 6.42 -48.59 -6.34
CA LEU A 10 7.29 -47.45 -6.00
C LEU A 10 6.55 -46.10 -5.95
N ILE A 11 6.67 -45.47 -4.78
CA ILE A 11 6.48 -44.03 -4.50
C ILE A 11 4.99 -43.64 -4.45
N GLY A 12 4.32 -43.62 -3.29
CA GLY A 12 4.83 -43.16 -2.01
C GLY A 12 5.06 -41.66 -2.07
N VAL A 13 3.98 -40.88 -2.09
CA VAL A 13 3.82 -39.51 -1.57
C VAL A 13 2.48 -39.02 -2.14
N PHE A 14 1.42 -39.37 -1.42
CA PHE A 14 0.14 -38.68 -1.49
C PHE A 14 0.31 -37.43 -0.63
N SER A 15 1.16 -36.47 -1.05
CA SER A 15 1.22 -35.14 -0.45
C SER A 15 0.10 -34.31 -1.06
N VAL A 16 -1.12 -34.64 -0.64
CA VAL A 16 -2.17 -33.64 -0.52
C VAL A 16 -1.78 -32.79 0.70
N PHE A 17 -2.05 -31.49 0.59
CA PHE A 17 -2.02 -30.46 1.64
C PHE A 17 -0.74 -29.61 1.77
N LEU A 18 -0.94 -28.32 1.42
CA LEU A 18 -0.23 -27.11 1.86
C LEU A 18 1.05 -26.70 1.10
N MET A 19 0.91 -26.29 -0.16
CA MET A 19 1.87 -25.35 -0.78
C MET A 19 1.27 -23.97 -1.09
N SER A 20 0.13 -23.63 -0.50
CA SER A 20 -0.38 -22.25 -0.47
C SER A 20 -0.53 -21.81 0.99
N GLY A 21 0.22 -20.78 1.40
CA GLY A 21 -0.09 -20.02 2.61
C GLY A 21 0.72 -20.32 3.87
N CYS A 22 2.02 -20.56 3.79
CA CYS A 22 2.91 -20.31 4.93
C CYS A 22 3.48 -18.88 4.84
N SER A 23 2.65 -17.84 4.82
CA SER A 23 3.11 -16.51 5.22
C SER A 23 2.91 -16.38 6.73
N VAL A 24 3.65 -17.19 7.50
CA VAL A 24 3.82 -16.96 8.93
C VAL A 24 4.92 -15.92 9.04
N GLY A 25 4.55 -14.65 9.02
CA GLY A 25 5.50 -13.55 9.01
C GLY A 25 4.97 -12.27 8.38
N GLU A 26 5.66 -11.19 8.69
CA GLU A 26 5.45 -9.87 8.11
C GLU A 26 5.98 -9.85 6.67
N ARG A 27 5.18 -9.33 5.73
CA ARG A 27 5.61 -8.97 4.37
C ARG A 27 5.24 -7.52 4.13
N THR A 28 6.05 -6.84 3.33
CA THR A 28 5.81 -5.44 2.97
C THR A 28 5.84 -5.31 1.46
N LEU A 29 4.83 -4.68 0.89
CA LEU A 29 4.73 -4.31 -0.52
C LEU A 29 4.94 -2.81 -0.61
N THR A 30 5.98 -2.37 -1.33
CA THR A 30 6.22 -0.94 -1.58
C THR A 30 6.02 -0.65 -3.05
N CYS A 31 4.99 0.12 -3.37
CA CYS A 31 4.65 0.54 -4.72
C CYS A 31 4.94 2.03 -4.88
N THR A 32 5.69 2.39 -5.92
CA THR A 32 6.02 3.79 -6.23
C THR A 32 5.55 4.14 -7.64
N MET A 33 5.00 5.34 -7.78
CA MET A 33 4.64 5.94 -9.06
C MET A 33 5.14 7.38 -9.10
N GLU A 34 5.65 7.79 -10.25
CA GLU A 34 6.07 9.16 -10.53
C GLU A 34 5.33 9.65 -11.76
N GLU A 35 4.66 10.79 -11.64
CA GLU A 35 3.95 11.45 -12.72
C GLU A 35 4.39 12.92 -12.80
N THR A 36 4.42 13.46 -14.01
CA THR A 36 4.69 14.89 -14.23
C THR A 36 3.69 15.45 -15.21
N GLU A 37 2.92 16.44 -14.77
CA GLU A 37 1.91 17.15 -15.56
C GLU A 37 2.00 18.65 -15.27
N GLU A 38 1.95 19.49 -16.31
CA GLU A 38 1.96 20.96 -16.19
C GLU A 38 3.04 21.54 -15.25
N GLU A 39 4.26 21.01 -15.31
CA GLU A 39 5.39 21.36 -14.42
C GLU A 39 5.19 21.02 -12.93
N ILE A 40 4.26 20.12 -12.62
CA ILE A 40 4.09 19.55 -11.29
C ILE A 40 4.53 18.09 -11.36
N THR A 41 5.60 17.75 -10.66
CA THR A 41 6.04 16.35 -10.50
C THR A 41 5.51 15.81 -9.18
N THR A 42 4.79 14.70 -9.24
CA THR A 42 4.29 13.99 -8.06
C THR A 42 4.94 12.61 -7.99
N VAL A 43 5.59 12.33 -6.86
CA VAL A 43 6.08 10.99 -6.51
C VAL A 43 5.20 10.47 -5.39
N GLN A 44 4.49 9.37 -5.64
CA GLN A 44 3.69 8.68 -4.64
C GLN A 44 4.33 7.33 -4.33
N THR A 45 4.70 7.13 -3.07
CA THR A 45 5.15 5.84 -2.53
C THR A 45 4.12 5.34 -1.53
N MET A 46 3.62 4.15 -1.75
CA MET A 46 2.70 3.48 -0.84
C MET A 46 3.33 2.19 -0.35
N THR A 47 3.32 1.99 0.96
CA THR A 47 3.87 0.83 1.64
C THR A 47 2.76 0.13 2.41
N SER A 48 2.41 -1.08 1.97
CA SER A 48 1.42 -1.94 2.60
C SER A 48 2.11 -3.06 3.36
N THR A 49 1.88 -3.16 4.66
CA THR A 49 2.39 -4.25 5.51
C THR A 49 1.31 -5.29 5.71
N PHE A 50 1.67 -6.56 5.50
CA PHE A 50 0.82 -7.72 5.68
C PHE A 50 1.37 -8.56 6.83
N GLN A 51 0.54 -8.82 7.85
CA GLN A 51 0.84 -9.71 8.95
C GLN A 51 -0.05 -10.95 8.85
N ASP A 52 0.56 -12.14 8.85
CA ASP A 52 -0.15 -13.42 8.71
C ASP A 52 -1.07 -13.46 7.47
N GLY A 53 -0.59 -12.85 6.37
CA GLY A 53 -1.31 -12.77 5.09
C GLY A 53 -2.39 -11.70 5.01
N LYS A 54 -2.56 -10.87 6.05
CA LYS A 54 -3.61 -9.85 6.14
C LYS A 54 -3.01 -8.46 6.24
N LEU A 55 -3.59 -7.49 5.54
CA LEU A 55 -3.17 -6.10 5.63
C LEU A 55 -3.26 -5.60 7.08
N SER A 56 -2.16 -5.08 7.60
CA SER A 56 -2.04 -4.59 8.98
C SER A 56 -1.74 -3.10 9.04
N LYS A 57 -0.94 -2.58 8.10
CA LYS A 57 -0.59 -1.15 8.02
C LYS A 57 -0.52 -0.68 6.59
N VAL A 58 -0.84 0.59 6.39
CA VAL A 58 -0.62 1.31 5.13
C VAL A 58 0.10 2.60 5.45
N ASN A 59 1.19 2.87 4.74
CA ASN A 59 1.82 4.18 4.70
C ASN A 59 1.69 4.72 3.27
N VAL A 60 1.30 5.98 3.13
CA VAL A 60 1.31 6.72 1.87
C VAL A 60 2.18 7.94 2.07
N ASN A 61 3.24 8.05 1.28
CA ASN A 61 4.06 9.24 1.13
C ASN A 61 3.82 9.82 -0.26
N MET A 62 3.48 11.11 -0.31
CA MET A 62 3.32 11.85 -1.56
C MET A 62 4.21 13.08 -1.51
N GLU A 63 5.10 13.20 -2.49
CA GLU A 63 5.94 14.37 -2.71
C GLU A 63 5.49 15.08 -3.97
N MET A 64 5.08 16.33 -3.85
CA MET A 64 4.68 17.18 -4.97
C MET A 64 5.69 18.31 -5.11
N THR A 65 6.41 18.35 -6.24
CA THR A 65 7.36 19.40 -6.58
C THR A 65 6.75 20.29 -7.66
N LEU A 66 6.57 21.57 -7.35
CA LEU A 66 6.00 22.55 -8.28
C LEU A 66 7.12 23.22 -9.09
N GLY A 67 6.87 23.49 -10.36
CA GLY A 67 7.74 24.28 -11.23
C GLY A 67 7.86 25.74 -10.78
N GLU A 68 8.89 26.43 -11.28
CA GLU A 68 9.20 27.83 -10.93
C GLU A 68 8.05 28.79 -11.25
N ILE A 69 7.21 28.47 -12.24
CA ILE A 69 6.04 29.26 -12.60
C ILE A 69 5.04 29.42 -11.44
N TYR A 70 5.11 28.55 -10.43
CA TYR A 70 4.25 28.53 -9.26
C TYR A 70 4.86 29.17 -8.00
N ASP A 71 6.03 29.81 -8.06
CA ASP A 71 6.72 30.41 -6.89
C ASP A 71 5.79 31.27 -6.01
N GLY A 72 4.90 32.05 -6.64
CA GLY A 72 3.94 32.90 -5.92
C GLY A 72 2.74 32.17 -5.30
N TYR A 73 2.60 30.87 -5.54
CA TYR A 73 1.43 30.06 -5.19
C TYR A 73 1.75 28.84 -4.33
N VAL A 74 3.03 28.53 -4.08
CA VAL A 74 3.45 27.32 -3.35
C VAL A 74 2.78 27.20 -1.98
N GLU A 75 2.72 28.29 -1.21
CA GLU A 75 2.04 28.29 0.10
C GLU A 75 0.52 28.09 -0.01
N SER A 76 -0.09 28.62 -1.08
CA SER A 76 -1.51 28.40 -1.36
C SER A 76 -1.77 26.96 -1.76
N ALA A 77 -0.88 26.35 -2.55
CA ALA A 77 -0.95 24.94 -2.92
C ALA A 77 -0.85 24.06 -1.67
N LYS A 78 0.09 24.35 -0.76
CA LYS A 78 0.21 23.68 0.54
C LYS A 78 -1.08 23.79 1.36
N SER A 79 -1.67 24.97 1.43
CA SER A 79 -2.92 25.19 2.17
C SER A 79 -4.08 24.39 1.56
N SER A 80 -4.16 24.28 0.23
CA SER A 80 -5.14 23.45 -0.47
C SER A 80 -4.93 21.96 -0.20
N VAL A 81 -3.68 21.50 -0.13
CA VAL A 81 -3.36 20.12 0.27
C VAL A 81 -3.80 19.86 1.70
N ASP A 82 -3.49 20.75 2.64
CA ASP A 82 -3.89 20.59 4.05
C ASP A 82 -5.41 20.56 4.21
N ALA A 83 -6.13 21.40 3.45
CA ALA A 83 -7.59 21.41 3.47
C ALA A 83 -8.19 20.10 2.95
N GLN A 84 -7.58 19.46 1.94
CA GLN A 84 -8.06 18.18 1.38
C GLN A 84 -7.95 17.03 2.38
N PHE A 85 -6.94 17.06 3.26
CA PHE A 85 -6.70 16.00 4.25
C PHE A 85 -7.11 16.40 5.67
N ALA A 86 -7.82 17.52 5.84
CA ALA A 86 -8.21 18.04 7.15
C ALA A 86 -9.03 17.03 7.96
N ASP A 87 -9.87 16.22 7.30
CA ASP A 87 -10.71 15.22 7.95
C ASP A 87 -9.92 14.03 8.52
N LEU A 88 -8.65 13.84 8.10
CA LEU A 88 -7.77 12.82 8.67
C LEU A 88 -7.10 13.28 9.97
N VAL A 89 -7.13 14.58 10.28
CA VAL A 89 -6.46 15.12 11.48
C VAL A 89 -7.20 14.66 12.73
N GLY A 90 -6.55 13.79 13.50
CA GLY A 90 -7.12 13.22 14.73
C GLY A 90 -8.06 12.04 14.50
N ALA A 91 -8.14 11.52 13.27
CA ALA A 91 -8.81 10.26 12.98
C ALA A 91 -8.13 9.09 13.73
N GLU A 92 -8.93 8.17 14.27
CA GLU A 92 -8.39 7.08 15.10
C GLU A 92 -7.65 6.07 14.23
N GLY A 93 -6.46 5.66 14.68
CA GLY A 93 -5.60 4.75 13.91
C GLY A 93 -5.01 5.35 12.63
N VAL A 94 -5.14 6.67 12.41
CA VAL A 94 -4.55 7.39 11.28
C VAL A 94 -3.68 8.54 11.80
N SER A 95 -2.46 8.64 11.28
CA SER A 95 -1.57 9.77 11.48
C SER A 95 -1.39 10.49 10.15
N TYR A 96 -1.70 11.78 10.13
CA TYR A 96 -1.49 12.66 9.00
C TYR A 96 -0.41 13.67 9.33
N SER A 97 0.49 13.91 8.39
CA SER A 97 1.40 15.05 8.44
C SER A 97 1.65 15.60 7.05
N SER A 98 1.97 16.88 6.99
CA SER A 98 2.37 17.54 5.76
C SER A 98 3.40 18.61 6.04
N SER A 99 4.32 18.82 5.10
CA SER A 99 5.38 19.81 5.20
C SER A 99 5.57 20.54 3.88
N LEU A 100 6.20 21.72 3.95
CA LEU A 100 6.54 22.53 2.80
C LEU A 100 8.02 22.91 2.89
N ASN A 101 8.77 22.58 1.84
CA ASN A 101 10.10 23.11 1.57
C ASN A 101 9.98 24.17 0.47
N LEU A 102 10.12 25.45 0.85
CA LEU A 102 10.03 26.58 -0.08
C LEU A 102 11.18 26.61 -1.09
N ASP A 103 12.39 26.23 -0.67
CA ASP A 103 13.58 26.27 -1.54
C ASP A 103 13.47 25.24 -2.69
N GLU A 104 12.82 24.11 -2.40
CA GLU A 104 12.58 23.04 -3.37
C GLU A 104 11.20 23.13 -4.04
N ARG A 105 10.34 24.09 -3.63
CA ARG A 105 8.92 24.14 -4.01
C ARG A 105 8.21 22.79 -3.81
N LYS A 106 8.57 22.10 -2.74
CA LYS A 106 8.17 20.71 -2.48
C LYS A 106 7.21 20.63 -1.31
N ILE A 107 6.05 20.04 -1.56
CA ILE A 107 5.07 19.67 -0.54
C ILE A 107 5.22 18.16 -0.31
N THR A 108 5.42 17.76 0.93
CA THR A 108 5.43 16.34 1.31
C THR A 108 4.23 16.06 2.19
N VAL A 109 3.48 15.01 1.88
CA VAL A 109 2.35 14.50 2.65
C VAL A 109 2.67 13.09 3.09
N THR A 110 2.39 12.76 4.34
CA THR A 110 2.50 11.40 4.86
C THR A 110 1.22 11.03 5.61
N VAL A 111 0.66 9.88 5.24
CA VAL A 111 -0.48 9.26 5.90
C VAL A 111 -0.05 7.88 6.36
N ASP A 112 -0.11 7.62 7.66
CA ASP A 112 0.08 6.31 8.27
C ASP A 112 -1.26 5.81 8.79
N ALA A 113 -1.66 4.61 8.42
CA ALA A 113 -2.87 3.96 8.87
C ALA A 113 -2.55 2.60 9.52
N ASP A 114 -2.99 2.41 10.76
CA ASP A 114 -2.91 1.15 11.49
C ASP A 114 -4.31 0.51 11.54
N ILE A 115 -4.51 -0.47 10.65
CA ILE A 115 -5.81 -1.09 10.38
C ILE A 115 -6.42 -1.71 11.64
N ALA A 116 -5.59 -2.18 12.59
CA ALA A 116 -6.05 -2.80 13.82
C ALA A 116 -6.63 -1.80 14.82
N THR A 117 -6.26 -0.52 14.70
CA THR A 117 -6.68 0.55 15.63
C THR A 117 -7.68 1.52 15.02
N MET A 118 -7.88 1.49 13.70
CA MET A 118 -8.84 2.37 13.02
C MET A 118 -10.28 2.05 13.39
N ASP A 119 -11.07 3.09 13.63
CA ASP A 119 -12.53 2.98 13.72
C ASP A 119 -13.19 2.89 12.34
N GLU A 120 -14.47 2.54 12.29
CA GLU A 120 -15.21 2.40 11.03
C GLU A 120 -15.24 3.71 10.22
N ASN A 121 -15.32 4.86 10.89
CA ASN A 121 -15.32 6.16 10.20
C ASN A 121 -13.99 6.43 9.52
N SER A 122 -12.86 6.16 10.18
CA SER A 122 -11.54 6.34 9.60
C SER A 122 -11.32 5.40 8.42
N LYS A 123 -11.87 4.18 8.49
CA LYS A 123 -11.87 3.25 7.35
C LYS A 123 -12.67 3.79 6.16
N ILE A 124 -13.81 4.43 6.41
CA ILE A 124 -14.61 5.09 5.36
C ILE A 124 -13.86 6.28 4.77
N LEU A 125 -13.23 7.11 5.59
CA LEU A 125 -12.46 8.29 5.14
C LEU A 125 -11.32 7.90 4.19
N LEU A 126 -10.66 6.77 4.45
CA LEU A 126 -9.61 6.22 3.60
C LEU A 126 -10.13 5.29 2.50
N ASN A 127 -11.45 5.10 2.41
CA ASN A 127 -12.10 4.18 1.46
C ASN A 127 -11.56 2.74 1.55
N ILE A 128 -11.31 2.27 2.77
CA ILE A 128 -10.83 0.92 3.09
C ILE A 128 -11.85 0.15 3.96
N GLN A 129 -13.11 0.59 4.01
CA GLN A 129 -14.14 -0.10 4.81
C GLN A 129 -14.42 -1.53 4.34
N ASP A 130 -14.21 -1.82 3.06
CA ASP A 130 -14.31 -3.15 2.46
C ASP A 130 -12.97 -3.88 2.44
N ALA A 131 -11.89 -3.27 2.94
CA ALA A 131 -10.56 -3.88 3.03
C ALA A 131 -10.48 -4.93 4.17
N ASP A 132 -11.62 -5.53 4.54
CA ASP A 132 -11.67 -6.76 5.33
C ASP A 132 -11.09 -7.94 4.49
N MET A 133 -9.76 -7.89 4.35
CA MET A 133 -8.82 -8.93 4.76
C MET A 133 -8.62 -10.18 3.88
N ASP A 134 -9.11 -10.19 2.64
CA ASP A 134 -8.72 -11.22 1.66
C ASP A 134 -7.82 -10.72 0.53
N GLU A 135 -7.56 -9.41 0.41
CA GLU A 135 -6.54 -8.92 -0.53
C GLU A 135 -5.17 -9.41 -0.11
N THR A 136 -4.66 -10.33 -0.91
CA THR A 136 -3.32 -10.89 -0.73
C THR A 136 -2.27 -9.91 -1.25
N TYR A 137 -1.05 -10.02 -0.72
CA TYR A 137 0.11 -9.28 -1.24
C TYR A 137 0.21 -9.31 -2.77
N GLU A 138 -0.07 -10.48 -3.39
CA GLU A 138 0.04 -10.64 -4.84
C GLU A 138 -1.09 -9.93 -5.59
N GLU A 139 -2.33 -9.97 -5.08
CA GLU A 139 -3.46 -9.23 -5.68
C GLU A 139 -3.25 -7.72 -5.58
N SER A 140 -2.81 -7.22 -4.43
CA SER A 140 -2.47 -5.80 -4.29
C SER A 140 -1.34 -5.42 -5.25
N LYS A 141 -0.29 -6.24 -5.36
CA LYS A 141 0.82 -5.99 -6.28
C LYS A 141 0.34 -5.92 -7.73
N GLU A 142 -0.39 -6.92 -8.20
CA GLU A 142 -0.94 -6.95 -9.56
C GLU A 142 -1.84 -5.74 -9.83
N TYR A 143 -2.69 -5.36 -8.87
CA TYR A 143 -3.53 -4.18 -8.96
C TYR A 143 -2.72 -2.90 -9.16
N PHE A 144 -1.75 -2.62 -8.28
CA PHE A 144 -0.95 -1.39 -8.37
C PHE A 144 -0.07 -1.37 -9.63
N GLU A 145 0.55 -2.49 -9.99
CA GLU A 145 1.35 -2.58 -11.23
C GLU A 145 0.49 -2.36 -12.48
N SER A 146 -0.75 -2.87 -12.50
CA SER A 146 -1.69 -2.61 -13.61
C SER A 146 -2.10 -1.14 -13.75
N ASN A 147 -1.99 -0.36 -12.66
CA ASN A 147 -2.28 1.07 -12.62
C ASN A 147 -1.03 1.95 -12.78
N GLY A 148 0.13 1.37 -13.15
CA GLY A 148 1.34 2.13 -13.49
C GLY A 148 2.36 2.28 -12.36
N TYR A 149 2.11 1.68 -11.19
CA TYR A 149 3.10 1.64 -10.12
C TYR A 149 4.19 0.60 -10.41
N THR A 150 5.39 0.85 -9.87
CA THR A 150 6.43 -0.17 -9.75
C THR A 150 6.46 -0.68 -8.31
N CYS A 151 6.30 -1.99 -8.12
CA CYS A 151 6.15 -2.57 -6.79
C CYS A 151 7.27 -3.57 -6.43
N GLU A 152 7.82 -3.43 -5.22
CA GLU A 152 8.86 -4.28 -4.63
C GLU A 152 8.38 -4.97 -3.33
#